data_AF-A0A2A9FBZ6-F1
#
_entry.id   AF-A0A2A9FBZ6-F1
#
_cell.length_a   1.000
_cell.length_b   1.000
_cell.length_c   1.000
_cell.angle_alpha   90.00
_cell.angle_beta   90.00
_cell.angle_gamma   90.00
#
_symmetry.space_group_name_H-M   'P 1'
#
loop_
_entity.id
_entity.type
_entity.pdbx_description
1 polymer ?
#
loop_
_entity_poly.entity_id
_entity_poly.type
_entity_poly.pdbx_seq_one_letter_code
_entity_poly.pdbx_strand_id
1 'polypeptide(L)'
;MDGPSDGGDGAEPSSGDYYRRHALSARRIAEVQPDFIRLLDKLAEYGELPPAGLREGAVWLHQTMGQAADVLAAQGLAYDEMLAAGGPDDSRAWVEYEAMTRRHAELMPRERPHE
;
A
#
# COMPACT_ATOMS: atom_id res chain seq x y z
N MET A 1 -30.72 7.62 37.44
CA MET A 1 -30.57 6.62 36.37
C MET A 1 -29.39 7.06 35.54
N ASP A 2 -28.23 6.50 35.81
CA ASP A 2 -27.02 6.67 35.01
C ASP A 2 -27.16 5.76 33.79
N GLY A 3 -27.41 6.37 32.62
CA GLY A 3 -27.35 5.67 31.35
C GLY A 3 -25.90 5.34 31.02
N PRO A 4 -25.60 4.16 30.43
CA PRO A 4 -24.24 3.82 30.06
C PRO A 4 -23.78 4.77 28.98
N SER A 5 -22.73 5.53 29.28
CA SER A 5 -21.95 6.25 28.28
C SER A 5 -21.24 5.22 27.43
N ASP A 6 -21.90 4.80 26.35
CA ASP A 6 -21.27 4.08 25.25
C ASP A 6 -20.48 5.12 24.45
N GLY A 7 -19.38 5.57 25.04
CA GLY A 7 -18.35 6.38 24.41
C GLY A 7 -17.60 5.47 23.44
N GLY A 8 -18.26 5.13 22.33
CA GLY A 8 -17.63 4.48 21.19
C GLY A 8 -16.41 5.29 20.80
N ASP A 9 -15.26 4.69 21.06
CA ASP A 9 -13.92 5.19 20.81
C ASP A 9 -13.78 5.64 19.35
N GLY A 10 -13.99 6.94 19.14
CA GLY A 10 -13.73 7.65 17.90
C GLY A 10 -12.24 7.98 17.75
N ALA A 11 -11.34 7.13 18.27
CA ALA A 11 -9.91 7.27 18.05
C ALA A 11 -9.63 7.31 16.54
N GLU A 12 -9.00 8.39 16.10
CA GLU A 12 -8.48 8.46 14.75
C GLU A 12 -7.52 7.29 14.50
N PRO A 13 -7.58 6.63 13.32
CA PRO A 13 -6.70 5.51 13.03
C PRO A 13 -5.24 5.92 13.23
N SER A 14 -4.47 5.07 13.93
CA SER A 14 -3.04 5.34 14.09
C SER A 14 -2.34 5.33 12.73
N SER A 15 -1.18 6.00 12.61
CA SER A 15 -0.41 5.94 11.36
C SER A 15 0.01 4.50 11.01
N GLY A 16 0.22 3.64 12.01
CA GLY A 16 0.43 2.20 11.80
C GLY A 16 -0.77 1.51 11.16
N ASP A 17 -1.99 1.84 11.60
CA ASP A 17 -3.23 1.31 10.98
C ASP A 17 -3.41 1.80 9.55
N TYR A 18 -3.05 3.07 9.29
CA TYR A 18 -3.02 3.61 7.94
C TYR A 18 -2.09 2.78 7.04
N TYR A 19 -0.82 2.59 7.43
CA TYR A 19 0.13 1.83 6.62
C TYR A 19 -0.31 0.39 6.38
N ARG A 20 -0.79 -0.31 7.43
CA ARG A 20 -1.29 -1.69 7.30
C ARG A 20 -2.49 -1.77 6.34
N ARG A 21 -3.48 -0.87 6.49
CA ARG A 21 -4.66 -0.85 5.62
C ARG A 21 -4.29 -0.58 4.17
N HIS A 22 -3.40 0.38 3.92
CA HIS A 22 -2.99 0.74 2.57
C HIS A 22 -2.11 -0.33 1.92
N ALA A 23 -1.21 -0.96 2.68
CA ALA A 23 -0.42 -2.09 2.21
C ALA A 23 -1.30 -3.27 1.78
N LEU A 24 -2.32 -3.62 2.60
CA LEU A 24 -3.28 -4.67 2.27
C LEU A 24 -4.10 -4.34 1.03
N SER A 25 -4.56 -3.09 0.90
CA SER A 25 -5.30 -2.64 -0.28
C SER A 25 -4.45 -2.75 -1.55
N ALA A 26 -3.22 -2.26 -1.52
CA ALA A 26 -2.28 -2.35 -2.64
C ALA A 26 -1.97 -3.80 -3.01
N ARG A 27 -1.73 -4.67 -2.01
CA ARG A 27 -1.50 -6.11 -2.24
C ARG A 27 -2.68 -6.75 -2.95
N ARG A 28 -3.91 -6.48 -2.51
CA ARG A 28 -5.12 -7.05 -3.10
C ARG A 28 -5.31 -6.62 -4.56
N ILE A 29 -5.00 -5.37 -4.88
CA ILE A 29 -5.01 -4.89 -6.27
C ILE A 29 -3.99 -5.67 -7.11
N ALA A 30 -2.76 -5.83 -6.60
CA ALA A 30 -1.71 -6.57 -7.28
C ALA A 30 -2.10 -8.04 -7.52
N GLU A 31 -2.73 -8.69 -6.56
CA GLU A 31 -3.13 -10.10 -6.63
C GLU A 31 -4.23 -10.40 -7.64
N VAL A 32 -5.11 -9.44 -7.95
CA VAL A 32 -6.16 -9.60 -8.97
C VAL A 32 -5.61 -9.50 -10.40
N GLN A 33 -4.52 -8.75 -10.61
CA GLN A 33 -4.02 -8.48 -11.96
C GLN A 33 -3.57 -9.75 -12.72
N PRO A 34 -2.89 -10.74 -12.14
CA PRO A 34 -2.51 -11.97 -12.85
C PRO A 34 -3.70 -12.71 -13.46
N ASP A 35 -4.82 -12.81 -12.75
CA ASP A 35 -6.02 -13.48 -13.27
C ASP A 35 -6.65 -12.67 -14.41
N PHE A 36 -6.64 -11.34 -14.29
CA PHE A 36 -7.10 -10.45 -15.35
C PHE A 36 -6.22 -10.53 -16.61
N ILE A 37 -4.89 -10.55 -16.45
CA ILE A 37 -3.94 -10.73 -17.56
C ILE A 37 -4.19 -12.06 -18.27
N ARG A 38 -4.38 -13.16 -17.52
CA ARG A 38 -4.71 -14.47 -18.13
C ARG A 38 -6.04 -14.45 -18.89
N LEU A 39 -7.03 -13.69 -18.43
CA LEU A 39 -8.28 -13.51 -19.16
C LEU A 39 -8.04 -12.78 -20.49
N LEU A 40 -7.27 -11.71 -20.49
CA LEU A 40 -6.92 -10.96 -21.70
C LEU A 40 -6.16 -11.83 -22.70
N ASP A 41 -5.20 -12.64 -22.23
CA ASP A 41 -4.45 -13.58 -23.05
C ASP A 41 -5.40 -14.60 -23.72
N LYS A 42 -6.38 -15.14 -22.97
CA LYS A 42 -7.39 -16.05 -23.53
C LYS A 42 -8.31 -15.39 -24.55
N LEU A 43 -8.75 -14.15 -24.33
CA LEU A 43 -9.59 -13.44 -25.30
C LEU A 43 -8.85 -13.26 -26.63
N ALA A 44 -7.56 -12.93 -26.58
CA ALA A 44 -6.72 -12.82 -27.76
C ALA A 44 -6.60 -14.15 -28.52
N GLU A 45 -6.56 -15.30 -27.83
CA GLU A 45 -6.59 -16.63 -28.46
C GLU A 45 -7.89 -16.89 -29.26
N TYR A 46 -9.01 -16.30 -28.85
CA TYR A 46 -10.29 -16.38 -29.57
C TYR A 46 -10.46 -15.32 -30.67
N GLY A 47 -9.43 -14.50 -30.92
CA GLY A 47 -9.47 -13.42 -31.90
C GLY A 47 -10.12 -12.12 -31.38
N GLU A 48 -10.48 -12.06 -30.10
CA GLU A 48 -10.90 -10.81 -29.45
C GLU A 48 -9.66 -10.05 -28.99
N LEU A 49 -9.31 -9.00 -29.72
CA LEU A 49 -8.20 -8.13 -29.32
C LEU A 49 -8.66 -7.19 -28.21
N PRO A 50 -8.08 -7.27 -27.00
CA PRO A 50 -8.37 -6.31 -25.96
C PRO A 50 -7.91 -4.89 -26.40
N PRO A 51 -8.46 -3.84 -25.78
CA PRO A 51 -7.99 -2.48 -26.01
C PRO A 51 -6.46 -2.38 -25.92
N ALA A 52 -5.87 -1.63 -26.86
CA ALA A 52 -4.43 -1.42 -26.90
C ALA A 52 -3.93 -0.89 -25.54
N GLY A 53 -2.83 -1.45 -25.03
CA GLY A 53 -2.24 -1.02 -23.76
C GLY A 53 -2.95 -1.54 -22.51
N LEU A 54 -4.07 -2.29 -22.62
CA LEU A 54 -4.81 -2.79 -21.46
C LEU A 54 -4.03 -3.88 -20.72
N ARG A 55 -3.42 -4.82 -21.46
CA ARG A 55 -2.59 -5.87 -20.89
C ARG A 55 -1.34 -5.29 -20.23
N GLU A 56 -0.67 -4.37 -20.93
CA GLU A 56 0.48 -3.64 -20.43
C GLU A 56 0.12 -2.84 -19.17
N GLY A 57 -1.07 -2.23 -19.15
CA GLY A 57 -1.61 -1.54 -17.98
C GLY A 57 -1.84 -2.47 -16.79
N ALA A 58 -2.38 -3.67 -17.02
CA ALA A 58 -2.58 -4.67 -15.97
C ALA A 58 -1.24 -5.20 -15.42
N VAL A 59 -0.26 -5.45 -16.28
CA VAL A 59 1.11 -5.83 -15.89
C VAL A 59 1.76 -4.72 -15.06
N TRP A 60 1.68 -3.47 -15.52
CA TRP A 60 2.19 -2.32 -14.79
C TRP A 60 1.53 -2.21 -13.41
N LEU A 61 0.20 -2.30 -13.36
CA LEU A 61 -0.55 -2.18 -12.11
C LEU A 61 -0.21 -3.30 -11.13
N HIS A 62 0.01 -4.52 -11.60
CA HIS A 62 0.48 -5.65 -10.78
C HIS A 62 1.80 -5.31 -10.08
N GLN A 63 2.78 -4.88 -10.87
CA GLN A 63 4.14 -4.60 -10.39
C GLN A 63 4.15 -3.39 -9.44
N THR A 64 3.51 -2.29 -9.87
CA THR A 64 3.44 -1.05 -9.12
C THR A 64 2.72 -1.23 -7.79
N MET A 65 1.56 -1.90 -7.76
CA MET A 65 0.83 -2.10 -6.52
C MET A 65 1.50 -3.13 -5.61
N GLY A 66 2.19 -4.12 -6.17
CA GLY A 66 3.03 -5.05 -5.41
C GLY A 66 4.14 -4.31 -4.67
N GLN A 67 4.89 -3.47 -5.38
CA GLN A 67 5.95 -2.64 -4.80
C GLN A 67 5.40 -1.63 -3.78
N ALA A 68 4.27 -0.97 -4.08
CA ALA A 68 3.64 -0.06 -3.13
C ALA A 68 3.23 -0.77 -1.82
N ALA A 69 2.72 -2.00 -1.92
CA ALA A 69 2.37 -2.81 -0.75
C ALA A 69 3.60 -3.09 0.14
N ASP A 70 4.74 -3.43 -0.46
CA ASP A 70 5.99 -3.70 0.26
C ASP A 70 6.51 -2.45 0.96
N VAL A 71 6.53 -1.30 0.27
CA VAL A 71 6.98 -0.02 0.81
C VAL A 71 6.09 0.42 1.99
N LEU A 72 4.77 0.35 1.83
CA LEU A 72 3.82 0.72 2.87
C LEU A 72 3.91 -0.20 4.09
N ALA A 73 4.10 -1.51 3.88
CA ALA A 73 4.33 -2.44 4.98
C ALA A 73 5.62 -2.11 5.76
N ALA A 74 6.71 -1.79 5.06
CA ALA A 74 7.98 -1.40 5.69
C ALA A 74 7.87 -0.07 6.46
N GLN A 75 7.14 0.91 5.95
CA GLN A 75 6.87 2.16 6.68
C GLN A 75 6.00 1.92 7.92
N GLY A 76 5.04 1.00 7.86
CA GLY A 76 4.26 0.56 9.03
C GLY A 76 5.14 -0.07 10.11
N LEU A 77 6.06 -0.95 9.73
CA LEU A 77 7.02 -1.55 10.68
C LEU A 77 7.91 -0.49 11.32
N ALA A 78 8.44 0.46 10.55
CA ALA A 78 9.25 1.55 11.08
C ALA A 78 8.46 2.42 12.09
N TYR A 79 7.17 2.64 11.85
CA TYR A 79 6.30 3.35 12.79
C TYR A 79 6.11 2.57 14.10
N ASP A 80 5.86 1.25 14.01
CA ASP A 80 5.71 0.38 15.18
C ASP A 80 7.03 0.31 15.99
N GLU A 81 8.18 0.26 15.32
CA GLU A 81 9.51 0.31 15.94
C GLU A 81 9.75 1.64 16.68
N MET A 82 9.37 2.76 16.08
CA MET A 82 9.45 4.10 16.70
C MET A 82 8.59 4.19 17.97
N LEU A 83 7.36 3.68 17.93
CA LEU A 83 6.50 3.61 19.10
C LEU A 83 7.10 2.74 20.22
N ALA A 84 7.68 1.59 19.87
CA ALA A 84 8.32 0.70 20.83
C ALA A 84 9.58 1.31 21.48
N ALA A 85 10.28 2.21 20.78
CA ALA A 85 11.50 2.85 21.25
C ALA A 85 11.29 4.06 22.16
N GLY A 86 10.05 4.46 22.44
CA GLY A 86 9.74 5.63 23.28
C GLY A 86 8.84 6.66 22.60
N GLY A 87 8.40 6.37 21.36
CA GLY A 87 7.51 7.24 20.63
C GLY A 87 8.18 8.50 20.08
N PRO A 88 7.39 9.44 19.54
CA PRO A 88 7.92 10.64 18.88
C PRO A 88 8.63 11.60 19.84
N ASP A 89 8.42 11.44 21.16
CA ASP A 89 9.11 12.22 22.19
C ASP A 89 10.57 11.80 22.38
N ASP A 90 10.94 10.57 22.00
CA ASP A 90 12.34 10.17 21.89
C ASP A 90 12.91 10.70 20.56
N SER A 91 13.69 11.78 20.67
CA SER A 91 14.32 12.43 19.51
C SER A 91 15.16 11.50 18.63
N ARG A 92 15.74 10.43 19.19
CA ARG A 92 16.50 9.46 18.40
C ARG A 92 15.56 8.53 17.64
N ALA A 93 14.54 7.99 18.32
CA ALA A 93 13.55 7.12 17.69
C ALA A 93 12.83 7.83 16.53
N TRP A 94 12.46 9.09 16.73
CA TRP A 94 11.83 9.92 15.70
C TRP A 94 12.75 10.14 14.48
N VAL A 95 14.02 10.48 14.69
CA VAL A 95 14.98 10.71 13.59
C VAL A 95 15.27 9.43 12.81
N GLU A 96 15.41 8.29 13.49
CA GLU A 96 15.62 6.99 12.83
C GLU A 96 14.40 6.62 11.97
N TYR A 97 13.18 6.82 12.49
CA TYR A 97 11.93 6.66 11.75
C TYR A 97 11.83 7.57 10.52
N GLU A 98 12.10 8.87 10.65
CA GLU A 98 12.06 9.81 9.53
C GLU A 98 13.07 9.45 8.44
N ALA A 99 14.28 9.00 8.83
CA ALA A 99 15.30 8.59 7.89
C ALA A 99 14.87 7.32 7.12
N MET A 100 14.30 6.34 7.80
CA MET A 100 13.79 5.12 7.16
C MET A 100 12.61 5.43 6.24
N THR A 101 11.63 6.19 6.70
CA THR A 101 10.43 6.52 5.89
C THR A 101 10.79 7.32 4.64
N ARG A 102 11.74 8.26 4.73
CA ARG A 102 12.24 8.99 3.55
C ARG A 102 12.87 8.07 2.51
N ARG A 103 13.73 7.14 2.93
CA ARG A 103 14.33 6.14 2.03
C ARG A 103 13.27 5.26 1.38
N HIS A 104 12.25 4.84 2.14
CA HIS A 104 11.15 4.05 1.61
C HIS A 104 10.28 4.85 0.63
N ALA A 105 10.06 6.14 0.88
CA ALA A 105 9.30 7.01 -0.03
C ALA A 105 10.00 7.15 -1.40
N GLU A 106 11.32 7.13 -1.45
CA GLU A 106 12.09 7.11 -2.71
C GLU A 106 11.88 5.82 -3.52
N LEU A 107 11.44 4.74 -2.87
CA LEU A 107 11.10 3.47 -3.49
C LEU A 107 9.62 3.39 -3.90
N MET A 108 8.82 4.43 -3.69
CA MET A 108 7.45 4.42 -4.19
C MET A 108 7.46 4.37 -5.72
N PRO A 109 6.57 3.56 -6.33
CA PRO A 109 6.42 3.51 -7.77
C PRO A 109 6.16 4.92 -8.31
N ARG A 110 6.90 5.29 -9.36
CA ARG A 110 6.66 6.55 -10.06
C ARG A 110 5.39 6.46 -10.90
N GLU A 111 4.82 7.61 -11.21
CA GLU A 111 3.69 7.70 -12.12
C GLU A 111 4.01 7.00 -13.44
N ARG A 112 2.98 6.36 -14.02
CA ARG A 112 3.11 5.72 -15.32
C ARG A 112 3.49 6.83 -16.32
N PRO A 113 4.60 6.71 -17.06
CA PRO A 113 4.86 7.64 -18.15
C PRO A 113 3.70 7.57 -19.13
N HIS A 114 3.09 8.72 -19.44
CA HIS A 114 2.08 8.84 -20.47
C HIS A 114 2.73 8.56 -21.83
N GLU A 115 2.24 7.56 -22.55
CA GLU A 115 2.53 7.34 -23.98
C GLU A 115 1.48 8.05 -24.85
#